data_AF-A0A1Y5D9J5-F1
#
_entry.id   AF-A0A1Y5D9J5-F1
#
_cell.length_a   1.000
_cell.length_b   1.000
_cell.length_c   1.000
_cell.angle_alpha   90.00
_cell.angle_beta   90.00
_cell.angle_gamma   90.00
#
_symmetry.space_group_name_H-M   'P 1'
#
loop_
_entity.id
_entity.type
_entity.pdbx_description
1 polymer ?
#
loop_
_entity_poly.entity_id
_entity_poly.type
_entity_poly.pdbx_seq_one_letter_code
_entity_poly.pdbx_strand_id
1 'polypeptide(L)'
;MLKEIHRCVDKYGAIQVLDDGAKRYLAFGNDHEQSCQIKASPHIPQHEYSRAIMMVLLFCKPHSVCVLGLGGGTSVMAFMNAL
;
A
#
# COMPACT_ATOMS: atom_id res chain seq x y z
N MET A 1 -1.96 -17.46 -10.36
CA MET A 1 -1.22 -18.15 -9.27
C MET A 1 -0.38 -17.10 -8.58
N LEU A 2 -0.43 -17.03 -7.25
CA LEU A 2 0.37 -16.08 -6.48
C LEU A 2 1.85 -16.47 -6.58
N LYS A 3 2.70 -15.54 -7.02
CA LYS A 3 4.14 -15.76 -7.23
C LYS A 3 4.94 -14.71 -6.46
N GLU A 4 5.94 -15.14 -5.71
CA GLU A 4 6.96 -14.23 -5.19
C GLU A 4 7.82 -13.70 -6.34
N ILE A 5 7.81 -12.37 -6.54
CA ILE A 5 8.59 -11.69 -7.58
C ILE A 5 9.78 -10.92 -7.02
N HIS A 6 9.80 -10.68 -5.71
CA HIS A 6 10.92 -10.08 -5.00
C HIS A 6 10.95 -10.55 -3.55
N ARG A 7 12.16 -10.71 -3.00
CA ARG A 7 12.42 -10.97 -1.59
C ARG A 7 13.74 -10.34 -1.17
N CYS A 8 13.73 -9.67 -0.03
CA CYS A 8 14.94 -9.28 0.70
C CYS A 8 14.73 -9.54 2.20
N VAL A 9 15.79 -9.43 2.98
CA VAL A 9 15.76 -9.64 4.43
C VAL A 9 16.52 -8.50 5.09
N ASP A 10 15.91 -7.89 6.10
CA ASP A 10 16.56 -6.90 6.96
C ASP A 10 16.66 -7.42 8.40
N LYS A 11 17.00 -6.54 9.35
CA LYS A 11 17.12 -6.90 10.77
C LYS A 11 15.78 -7.25 11.44
N TYR A 12 14.65 -6.94 10.81
CA TYR A 12 13.29 -7.18 11.33
C TYR A 12 12.62 -8.40 10.68
N GLY A 13 13.08 -8.84 9.51
CA GLY A 13 12.63 -10.07 8.89
C GLY A 13 12.64 -10.02 7.36
N ALA A 14 11.90 -10.94 6.75
CA ALA A 14 11.74 -10.97 5.30
C ALA A 14 10.80 -9.86 4.83
N ILE A 15 11.11 -9.27 3.69
CA ILE A 15 10.25 -8.34 2.95
C ILE A 15 10.01 -8.97 1.58
N GLN A 16 8.75 -9.19 1.24
CA GLN A 16 8.37 -9.95 0.05
C GLN A 16 7.38 -9.16 -0.80
N VAL A 17 7.54 -9.24 -2.12
CA VAL A 17 6.54 -8.78 -3.08
C VAL A 17 5.98 -9.97 -3.82
N LEU A 18 4.67 -10.16 -3.73
CA LEU A 18 3.93 -11.22 -4.40
C LEU A 18 3.10 -10.62 -5.54
N ASP A 19 2.97 -11.33 -6.65
CA ASP A 19 2.16 -10.93 -7.81
C ASP A 19 1.21 -12.09 -8.17
N ASP A 20 -0.09 -11.78 -8.31
CA ASP A 20 -1.11 -12.78 -8.70
C ASP A 20 -1.53 -12.68 -10.17
N GLY A 21 -0.94 -11.74 -10.92
CA GLY A 21 -1.30 -11.38 -12.29
C GLY A 21 -1.97 -10.00 -12.38
N ALA A 22 -2.88 -9.64 -11.47
CA ALA A 22 -3.59 -8.36 -11.48
C ALA A 22 -3.15 -7.43 -10.35
N LYS A 23 -2.74 -8.00 -9.23
CA LYS A 23 -2.38 -7.31 -8.00
C LYS A 23 -0.93 -7.56 -7.60
N ARG A 24 -0.39 -6.61 -6.84
CA ARG A 24 0.85 -6.75 -6.09
C ARG A 24 0.57 -6.65 -4.60
N TYR A 25 1.22 -7.52 -3.84
CA TYR A 25 1.10 -7.63 -2.40
C TYR A 25 2.47 -7.39 -1.78
N LEU A 26 2.56 -6.54 -0.77
CA LEU A 26 3.74 -6.40 0.09
C LEU A 26 3.48 -7.16 1.40
N ALA A 27 4.42 -7.99 1.83
CA ALA A 27 4.36 -8.70 3.10
C ALA A 27 5.70 -8.59 3.86
N PHE A 28 5.64 -8.64 5.19
CA PHE A 28 6.81 -8.59 6.07
C PHE A 28 7.03 -9.93 6.78
N GLY A 29 7.25 -10.99 5.99
CA GLY A 29 7.70 -12.30 6.49
C GLY A 29 6.70 -13.02 7.40
N ASN A 30 5.46 -12.54 7.48
CA ASN A 30 4.36 -13.13 8.22
C ASN A 30 3.21 -13.44 7.25
N ASP A 31 2.19 -14.14 7.76
CA ASP A 31 1.01 -14.51 6.97
C ASP A 31 0.08 -13.32 6.66
N HIS A 32 0.44 -12.11 7.12
CA HIS A 32 -0.35 -10.91 6.94
C HIS A 32 0.17 -10.06 5.79
N GLU A 33 -0.75 -9.71 4.91
CA GLU A 33 -0.51 -8.68 3.91
C GLU A 33 -0.33 -7.31 4.58
N GLN A 34 0.72 -6.61 4.18
CA GLN A 34 0.96 -5.23 4.59
C GLN A 34 0.27 -4.23 3.65
N SER A 35 0.32 -4.47 2.34
CA SER A 35 -0.40 -3.63 1.37
C SER A 35 -0.72 -4.34 0.05
N CYS A 36 -1.92 -4.09 -0.46
CA CYS A 36 -2.39 -4.51 -1.78
C CYS A 36 -2.39 -3.34 -2.77
N GLN A 37 -2.00 -3.61 -4.01
CA GLN A 37 -2.16 -2.71 -5.16
C GLN A 37 -2.79 -3.44 -6.33
N ILE A 38 -3.85 -2.88 -6.91
CA ILE A 38 -4.30 -3.26 -8.25
C ILE A 38 -3.38 -2.58 -9.26
N LYS A 39 -2.71 -3.34 -10.13
CA LYS A 39 -1.70 -2.78 -11.06
C LYS A 39 -2.27 -1.74 -12.02
N ALA A 40 -3.54 -1.91 -12.42
CA ALA A 40 -4.23 -0.96 -13.29
C ALA A 40 -4.61 0.36 -12.58
N SER A 41 -4.70 0.36 -11.25
CA SER A 41 -5.15 1.50 -10.45
C SER A 41 -4.45 1.54 -9.09
N PRO A 42 -3.10 1.70 -9.08
CA PRO A 42 -2.31 1.54 -7.86
C PRO A 42 -2.56 2.65 -6.82
N HIS A 43 -3.16 3.76 -7.23
CA HIS A 43 -3.56 4.88 -6.36
C HIS A 43 -4.84 4.63 -5.58
N ILE A 44 -5.59 3.55 -5.86
CA ILE A 44 -6.84 3.23 -5.15
C ILE A 44 -6.53 2.31 -3.97
N PRO A 45 -6.75 2.74 -2.71
CA PRO A 45 -6.53 1.90 -1.54
C PRO A 45 -7.52 0.73 -1.51
N GLN A 46 -6.99 -0.48 -1.31
CA GLN A 46 -7.79 -1.71 -1.29
C GLN A 46 -8.23 -2.10 0.12
N HIS A 47 -7.39 -1.87 1.13
CA HIS A 47 -7.72 -2.16 2.52
C HIS A 47 -8.63 -1.10 3.13
N GLU A 48 -9.58 -1.53 3.94
CA GLU A 48 -10.57 -0.65 4.60
C GLU A 48 -9.90 0.39 5.50
N TYR A 49 -8.87 0.01 6.26
CA TYR A 49 -8.14 0.96 7.11
C TYR A 49 -7.46 2.07 6.29
N SER A 50 -6.90 1.74 5.12
CA SER A 50 -6.27 2.73 4.24
C SER A 50 -7.30 3.69 3.65
N ARG A 51 -8.50 3.19 3.32
CA ARG A 51 -9.63 4.04 2.89
C ARG A 51 -10.12 4.93 4.03
N ALA A 52 -10.15 4.41 5.27
CA ALA A 52 -10.56 5.16 6.45
C ALA A 52 -9.62 6.36 6.71
N ILE A 53 -8.31 6.18 6.55
CA ILE A 53 -7.31 7.26 6.66
C ILE A 53 -7.63 8.42 5.71
N MET A 54 -8.12 8.14 4.50
CA MET A 54 -8.44 9.17 3.51
C MET A 54 -9.76 9.90 3.78
N MET A 55 -10.63 9.40 4.68
CA MET A 55 -11.94 10.02 4.93
C MET A 55 -11.85 11.47 5.43
N VAL A 56 -10.70 11.87 5.99
CA VAL A 56 -10.43 13.27 6.37
C VAL A 56 -10.67 14.24 5.21
N LEU A 57 -10.46 13.81 3.96
CA LEU A 57 -10.65 14.61 2.76
C LEU A 57 -12.12 14.97 2.47
N LEU A 58 -13.08 14.30 3.11
CA LEU A 58 -14.49 14.67 3.04
C LEU A 58 -14.79 15.94 3.85
N PHE A 59 -13.92 16.29 4.80
CA PHE A 59 -14.13 17.39 5.75
C PHE A 59 -13.22 18.59 5.47
N CYS A 60 -12.04 18.38 4.86
CA CYS A 60 -11.12 19.46 4.52
C CYS A 60 -10.28 19.15 3.28
N LYS A 61 -9.70 20.20 2.68
CA LYS A 61 -8.68 20.09 1.62
C LYS A 61 -7.32 20.51 2.18
N PRO A 62 -6.50 19.57 2.71
CA PRO A 62 -5.20 19.90 3.28
C PRO A 62 -4.24 20.39 2.20
N HIS A 63 -3.41 21.39 2.53
CA HIS A 63 -2.33 21.87 1.65
C HIS A 63 -1.12 20.93 1.63
N SER A 64 -0.93 20.13 2.67
CA SER A 64 0.16 19.15 2.77
C SER A 64 -0.26 17.95 3.63
N VAL A 65 0.33 16.79 3.35
CA VAL A 65 0.10 15.55 4.11
C VAL A 65 1.45 14.96 4.51
N CYS A 66 1.62 14.65 5.79
CA CYS A 66 2.77 13.91 6.29
C CYS A 66 2.42 12.43 6.39
N VAL A 67 3.24 11.57 5.79
CA VAL A 67 3.07 10.12 5.82
C VAL A 67 4.26 9.50 6.56
N LEU A 68 3.99 8.81 7.67
CA LEU A 68 5.01 8.14 8.47
C LEU A 68 5.04 6.65 8.10
N GLY A 69 6.08 6.28 7.34
CA GLY A 69 6.22 4.95 6.74
C GLY A 69 5.57 4.87 5.37
N LEU A 70 6.28 4.28 4.40
CA LEU A 70 5.82 4.23 3.00
C LEU A 70 4.94 3.00 2.71
N GLY A 71 5.24 1.85 3.33
CA GLY A 71 4.64 0.57 2.95
C GLY A 71 4.81 0.30 1.46
N GLY A 72 3.78 -0.22 0.79
CA GLY A 72 3.74 -0.33 -0.67
C GLY A 72 3.54 0.99 -1.43
N GLY A 73 3.45 2.14 -0.75
CA GLY A 73 3.29 3.46 -1.39
C GLY A 73 1.85 3.82 -1.78
N THR A 74 0.87 2.94 -1.55
CA THR A 74 -0.54 3.14 -1.92
C THR A 74 -1.13 4.41 -1.30
N SER A 75 -0.92 4.66 0.00
CA SER A 75 -1.47 5.85 0.67
C SER A 75 -0.92 7.15 0.11
N VAL A 76 0.38 7.21 -0.20
CA VAL A 76 1.02 8.39 -0.82
C VAL A 76 0.41 8.63 -2.20
N MET A 77 0.32 7.60 -3.03
CA MET A 77 -0.32 7.72 -4.35
C MET A 77 -1.78 8.17 -4.23
N ALA A 78 -2.52 7.65 -3.26
CA ALA A 78 -3.92 8.01 -3.08
C ALA A 78 -4.10 9.50 -2.71
N PHE A 79 -3.31 10.02 -1.76
CA PHE A 79 -3.34 11.45 -1.44
C PHE A 79 -2.89 12.33 -2.60
N MET A 80 -1.84 11.94 -3.34
CA MET A 80 -1.35 12.67 -4.52
C MET A 80 -2.37 12.72 -5.67
N ASN A 81 -3.29 11.75 -5.77
CA ASN A 81 -4.33 11.74 -6.78
C ASN A 81 -5.62 12.44 -6.32
N ALA A 82 -5.82 12.62 -5.01
CA ALA A 82 -7.06 13.15 -4.45
C ALA A 82 -7.02 14.66 -4.14
N LEU A 83 -5.83 15.26 -4.04
CA LEU A 83 -5.62 16.68 -3.66
C LEU A 83 -5.34 17.57 -4.88
#